data_AF-A0A1I8GE61-F1
#
_entry.id   AF-A0A1I8GE61-F1
#
_cell.length_a   1.000
_cell.length_b   1.000
_cell.length_c   1.000
_cell.angle_alpha   90.00
_cell.angle_beta   90.00
_cell.angle_gamma   90.00
#
_symmetry.space_group_name_H-M   'P 1'
#
loop_
_entity.id
_entity.type
_entity.pdbx_description
1 polymer ?
#
loop_
_entity_poly.entity_id
_entity_poly.type
_entity_poly.pdbx_seq_one_letter_code
_entity_poly.pdbx_strand_id
1 'polypeptide(L)'
;VIFSISWAWFRLYWYPLKVLYTSTWGIYIHHRHNDHKLVLFFNCMLIALQVLHIYWFYFIILLLIRVATGRQSEIEDTREFEEETTKNANNGRPHDD
;
A
#
# COMPACT_ATOMS: atom_id res chain seq x y z
N VAL A 1 -20.17 4.46 -6.78
CA VAL A 1 -19.56 4.11 -5.47
C VAL A 1 -19.74 2.62 -5.13
N ILE A 2 -20.97 2.12 -4.94
CA ILE A 2 -21.22 0.69 -4.62
C ILE A 2 -20.67 -0.26 -5.69
N PHE A 3 -20.85 0.08 -6.98
CA PHE A 3 -20.27 -0.68 -8.09
C PHE A 3 -18.73 -0.76 -8.01
N SER A 4 -18.06 0.37 -7.75
CA SER A 4 -16.61 0.45 -7.65
C SER A 4 -16.07 -0.32 -6.42
N ILE A 5 -16.78 -0.25 -5.30
CA ILE A 5 -16.45 -1.01 -4.07
C ILE A 5 -16.63 -2.51 -4.30
N SER A 6 -17.76 -2.91 -4.87
CA SER A 6 -18.04 -4.30 -5.22
C SER A 6 -17.01 -4.83 -6.21
N TRP A 7 -16.67 -4.08 -7.25
CA TRP A 7 -15.64 -4.45 -8.22
C TRP A 7 -14.26 -4.64 -7.59
N ALA A 8 -13.85 -3.72 -6.71
CA ALA A 8 -12.60 -3.85 -5.96
C ALA A 8 -12.64 -5.06 -5.02
N TRP A 9 -13.74 -5.26 -4.28
CA TRP A 9 -13.90 -6.39 -3.36
C TRP A 9 -13.92 -7.74 -4.07
N PHE A 10 -14.63 -7.85 -5.20
CA PHE A 10 -14.67 -9.08 -5.97
C PHE A 10 -13.31 -9.43 -6.57
N ARG A 11 -12.56 -8.40 -7.01
CA ARG A 11 -11.23 -8.58 -7.58
C ARG A 11 -10.14 -8.83 -6.53
N LEU A 12 -10.31 -8.32 -5.31
CA LEU A 12 -9.33 -8.40 -4.23
C LEU A 12 -9.58 -9.57 -3.26
N TYR A 13 -10.84 -9.91 -2.96
CA TYR A 13 -11.15 -10.91 -1.94
C TYR A 13 -11.69 -12.20 -2.54
N TRP A 14 -12.56 -12.10 -3.54
CA TRP A 14 -13.22 -13.28 -4.09
C TRP A 14 -12.34 -14.06 -5.06
N TYR A 15 -11.85 -13.37 -6.11
CA TYR A 15 -11.07 -14.03 -7.15
C TYR A 15 -9.75 -14.63 -6.64
N PRO A 16 -8.84 -13.86 -6.03
CA PRO A 16 -7.52 -14.35 -5.66
C PRO A 16 -7.59 -15.35 -4.51
N LEU A 17 -8.43 -15.13 -3.49
CA LEU A 17 -8.48 -16.02 -2.31
C LEU A 17 -9.15 -17.36 -2.63
N LYS A 18 -10.25 -17.37 -3.40
CA LYS A 18 -10.87 -18.64 -3.81
C LYS A 18 -9.99 -19.39 -4.81
N VAL A 19 -9.41 -18.69 -5.79
CA VAL A 19 -8.46 -19.32 -6.74
C VAL A 19 -7.27 -19.90 -5.99
N LEU A 20 -6.67 -19.15 -5.06
CA LEU A 20 -5.56 -19.62 -4.23
C LEU A 20 -5.93 -20.79 -3.34
N TYR A 21 -7.12 -20.76 -2.75
CA TYR A 21 -7.59 -21.87 -1.92
C TYR A 21 -7.75 -23.14 -2.77
N THR A 22 -8.34 -23.02 -3.96
CA THR A 22 -8.49 -24.16 -4.88
C THR A 22 -7.15 -24.64 -5.47
N SER A 23 -6.21 -23.74 -5.77
CA SER A 23 -4.89 -24.13 -6.27
C SER A 23 -4.06 -24.82 -5.17
N THR A 24 -4.07 -24.29 -3.95
CA THR A 24 -3.33 -24.88 -2.82
C THR A 24 -3.90 -26.25 -2.45
N TRP A 25 -5.23 -26.39 -2.42
CA TRP A 25 -5.91 -27.67 -2.16
C TRP A 25 -5.74 -28.67 -3.31
N GLY A 26 -5.72 -28.18 -4.56
CA GLY A 26 -5.43 -28.99 -5.75
C GLY A 26 -4.03 -29.58 -5.75
N ILE A 27 -3.03 -28.82 -5.29
CA ILE A 27 -1.66 -29.32 -5.05
C ILE A 27 -1.68 -30.43 -3.99
N TYR A 28 -2.44 -30.26 -2.90
CA TYR A 28 -2.49 -31.24 -1.81
C TYR A 28 -3.09 -32.60 -2.23
N ILE A 29 -4.14 -32.59 -3.07
CA ILE A 29 -4.81 -33.82 -3.51
C ILE A 29 -4.05 -34.54 -4.65
N HIS A 30 -3.46 -33.78 -5.58
CA HIS A 30 -2.94 -34.36 -6.82
C HIS A 30 -1.45 -34.77 -6.76
N HIS A 31 -0.69 -34.38 -5.73
CA HIS A 31 0.76 -34.54 -5.74
C HIS A 31 1.30 -35.63 -4.81
N ARG A 32 1.38 -36.84 -5.38
CA ARG A 32 2.13 -37.98 -4.84
C ARG A 32 3.55 -38.11 -5.44
N HIS A 33 3.93 -37.40 -6.54
CA HIS A 33 5.14 -37.83 -7.27
C HIS A 33 5.99 -36.83 -8.11
N ASN A 34 5.68 -35.54 -8.34
CA ASN A 34 6.51 -34.72 -9.26
C ASN A 34 6.72 -33.25 -8.83
N ASP A 35 7.82 -32.67 -9.32
CA ASP A 35 8.46 -31.40 -8.95
C ASP A 35 7.53 -30.19 -8.75
N HIS A 36 7.33 -29.83 -7.47
CA HIS A 36 6.28 -28.91 -7.01
C HIS A 36 6.77 -27.51 -6.58
N LYS A 37 8.10 -27.28 -6.62
CA LYS A 37 8.71 -26.08 -6.02
C LYS A 37 8.30 -24.78 -6.73
N LEU A 38 8.21 -24.79 -8.07
CA LEU A 38 7.83 -23.62 -8.86
C LEU A 38 6.36 -23.24 -8.70
N VAL A 39 5.46 -24.23 -8.61
CA VAL A 39 4.03 -23.98 -8.44
C VAL A 39 3.74 -23.43 -7.05
N LEU A 40 4.39 -23.98 -6.02
CA LEU A 40 4.32 -23.43 -4.66
C LEU A 40 4.88 -22.00 -4.63
N PHE A 41 6.06 -21.77 -5.20
CA PHE A 41 6.69 -20.45 -5.28
C PHE A 41 5.79 -19.43 -5.97
N PHE A 42 5.19 -19.80 -7.10
CA PHE A 42 4.26 -18.95 -7.85
C PHE A 42 2.99 -18.65 -7.03
N ASN A 43 2.40 -19.65 -6.36
CA ASN A 43 1.27 -19.43 -5.45
C ASN A 43 1.66 -18.49 -4.29
N CYS A 44 2.87 -18.62 -3.71
CA CYS A 44 3.36 -17.67 -2.72
C CYS A 44 3.51 -16.25 -3.27
N MET A 45 4.00 -16.08 -4.50
CA MET A 45 4.09 -14.76 -5.14
C MET A 45 2.70 -14.15 -5.38
N LEU A 46 1.71 -14.96 -5.76
CA LEU A 46 0.32 -14.52 -5.89
C LEU A 46 -0.26 -14.07 -4.53
N ILE A 47 0.04 -14.80 -3.44
CA ILE A 47 -0.37 -14.42 -2.07
C ILE A 47 0.30 -13.10 -1.68
N ALA A 48 1.61 -12.95 -1.90
CA ALA A 48 2.35 -11.75 -1.54
C ALA A 48 1.82 -10.51 -2.28
N LEU A 49 1.56 -10.64 -3.59
CA LEU A 49 0.94 -9.59 -4.39
C LEU A 49 -0.46 -9.24 -3.88
N GLN A 50 -1.21 -10.25 -3.44
CA GLN A 50 -2.55 -10.05 -2.89
C GLN A 50 -2.53 -9.30 -1.55
N VAL A 51 -1.61 -9.65 -0.66
CA VAL A 51 -1.41 -8.95 0.61
C VAL A 51 -1.00 -7.50 0.37
N LEU A 52 -0.11 -7.26 -0.60
CA LEU A 52 0.31 -5.91 -0.96
C LEU A 52 -0.88 -5.05 -1.42
N HIS A 53 -1.76 -5.59 -2.26
CA HIS A 53 -2.96 -4.87 -2.68
C HIS A 53 -3.91 -4.58 -1.50
N ILE A 54 -4.11 -5.52 -0.58
CA ILE A 54 -4.91 -5.30 0.64
C ILE A 54 -4.30 -4.20 1.52
N TYR A 55 -2.99 -4.24 1.73
CA TYR A 55 -2.27 -3.22 2.50
C TYR A 55 -2.39 -1.84 1.86
N TRP A 56 -2.25 -1.77 0.53
CA TRP A 56 -2.38 -0.53 -0.22
C TRP A 56 -3.79 0.04 -0.12
N PHE A 57 -4.83 -0.79 -0.31
CA PHE A 57 -6.22 -0.38 -0.13
C PHE A 57 -6.50 0.10 1.30
N TYR A 58 -5.98 -0.58 2.32
CA TYR A 58 -6.09 -0.15 3.71
C TYR A 58 -5.49 1.25 3.91
N PHE A 59 -4.32 1.51 3.33
CA PHE A 59 -3.68 2.83 3.39
C PHE A 59 -4.53 3.91 2.70
N ILE A 60 -5.10 3.62 1.53
CA ILE A 60 -6.01 4.55 0.83
C ILE A 60 -7.26 4.85 1.68
N ILE A 61 -7.86 3.85 2.31
CA ILE A 61 -9.02 4.06 3.20
C ILE A 61 -8.63 4.90 4.42
N LEU A 62 -7.47 4.64 5.03
CA LEU A 62 -6.96 5.43 6.15
C LEU A 62 -6.72 6.89 5.75
N LEU A 63 -6.17 7.13 4.57
CA LEU A 63 -6.01 8.46 3.99
C LEU A 63 -7.37 9.13 3.73
N LEU A 64 -8.33 8.41 3.14
CA LEU A 64 -9.68 8.94 2.90
C LEU A 64 -10.40 9.31 4.20
N ILE A 65 -10.28 8.50 5.25
CA ILE A 65 -10.85 8.80 6.57
C ILE A 65 -10.18 10.05 7.16
N ARG A 66 -8.84 10.14 7.10
CA ARG A 66 -8.09 11.32 7.56
C ARG A 66 -8.50 12.59 6.81
N VAL A 67 -8.65 12.51 5.48
CA VAL A 67 -9.10 13.61 4.62
C VAL A 67 -10.55 14.00 4.93
N ALA A 68 -11.46 13.03 5.01
CA ALA A 68 -12.88 13.27 5.24
C ALA A 68 -13.17 13.79 6.66
N THR A 69 -12.36 13.41 7.65
CA THR A 69 -12.47 13.89 9.03
C THR A 69 -12.02 15.35 9.17
N GLY A 70 -11.56 15.99 8.08
CA GLY A 70 -11.29 17.44 8.04
C GLY A 70 -10.15 17.89 8.94
N ARG A 71 -9.47 16.97 9.62
CA ARG A 71 -8.13 17.20 10.17
C ARG A 71 -7.15 17.16 9.00
N GLN A 72 -7.18 18.21 8.20
CA GLN A 72 -5.95 18.81 7.71
C GLN A 72 -5.13 19.13 8.98
N SER A 73 -4.49 18.12 9.61
CA SER A 73 -3.16 18.41 10.12
C SER A 73 -2.39 18.60 8.83
N GLU A 74 -2.37 19.86 8.38
CA GLU A 74 -1.25 20.46 7.70
C GLU A 74 -0.25 19.37 7.33
N ILE A 75 -0.37 18.85 6.10
CA ILE A 75 0.80 18.27 5.47
C ILE A 75 1.67 19.50 5.29
N GLU A 76 2.36 19.85 6.38
CA GLU A 76 3.25 20.98 6.50
C GLU A 76 4.31 20.68 5.46
N ASP A 77 4.16 21.35 4.32
CA ASP A 77 5.04 21.20 3.19
C ASP A 77 6.43 21.54 3.70
N THR A 78 7.23 20.50 4.02
CA THR A 78 8.54 20.65 4.67
C THR A 78 9.54 21.41 3.79
N ARG A 79 9.10 21.82 2.60
CA ARG A 79 9.81 22.62 1.62
C ARG A 79 10.00 24.07 2.02
N GLU A 80 9.18 24.64 2.93
CA GLU A 80 9.27 26.09 3.24
C GLU A 80 10.26 26.44 4.38
N PHE A 81 10.82 25.47 5.12
CA PHE A 81 11.71 25.78 6.26
C PHE A 81 13.13 26.23 5.90
N GLU A 82 13.58 26.02 4.67
CA GLU A 82 14.96 26.37 4.29
C GLU A 82 15.10 27.88 3.99
N GLU A 83 14.04 28.55 3.55
CA GLU A 83 14.10 29.97 3.19
C GLU A 83 14.06 30.91 4.40
N GLU A 84 13.31 30.56 5.46
CA GLU A 84 13.22 31.41 6.66
C GLU A 84 14.50 31.39 7.50
N THR A 85 15.14 30.22 7.60
CA THR A 85 16.39 30.04 8.35
C THR A 85 17.53 30.86 7.73
N THR A 86 17.59 30.93 6.39
CA THR A 86 18.64 31.64 5.66
C THR A 86 18.47 33.16 5.72
N LYS A 87 17.21 33.65 5.68
CA LYS A 87 16.91 35.09 5.85
C LYS A 87 17.26 35.58 7.25
N ASN A 88 16.96 34.80 8.28
CA ASN A 88 17.26 35.19 9.67
C ASN A 88 18.77 35.13 9.98
N ALA A 89 19.49 34.15 9.41
CA ALA A 89 20.95 34.06 9.54
C ALA A 89 21.71 35.21 8.85
N ASN A 90 21.18 35.75 7.75
CA ASN A 90 21.77 36.91 7.07
C ASN A 90 21.44 38.25 7.75
N ASN A 91 20.28 38.36 8.41
CA ASN A 91 19.90 39.57 9.13
C ASN A 91 20.63 39.75 10.48
N GLY A 92 21.29 38.70 10.97
CA GLY A 92 22.05 38.69 12.23
C GLY A 92 23.57 38.87 12.08
N ARG A 93 24.11 39.03 10.87
CA ARG A 93 25.53 39.39 10.71
C ARG A 93 25.65 40.91 10.81
N PRO A 94 26.44 41.45 11.76
CA PRO A 94 26.82 42.84 11.69
C PRO A 94 27.60 43.05 10.39
N HIS A 95 27.24 44.09 9.67
CA HIS A 95 28.00 44.56 8.53
C HIS A 95 29.26 45.21 9.11
N ASP A 96 30.31 44.41 9.28
CA ASP A 96 31.61 44.87 9.75
C ASP A 96 32.30 45.60 8.58
N ASP A 97 32.09 46.91 8.53
CA ASP A 97 32.78 47.87 7.66
C ASP A 97 34.21 48.15 8.17
#